data_AF-A0A9C8L7W4-F1
#
_entry.id   AF-A0A9C8L7W4-F1
#
_cell.length_a   1.000
_cell.length_b   1.000
_cell.length_c   1.000
_cell.angle_alpha   90.00
_cell.angle_beta   90.00
_cell.angle_gamma   90.00
#
_symmetry.space_group_name_H-M   'P 1'
#
loop_
_entity.id
_entity.type
_entity.pdbx_description
1 polymer ?
#
loop_
_entity_poly.entity_id
_entity_poly.type
_entity_poly.pdbx_seq_one_letter_code
_entity_poly.pdbx_strand_id
1 'polypeptide(L)'
;MTFDVSILVWVWLFAFLLLTFVILRVELPEMSTEFLNVSSLVLFIFPLITIIPHIVADKGYGQSERDVLSQMRGEAQAEASLREMPESEPPDIYYIIPDGYVRSDILEEFYNYDNSSFTRALE
;
A
#
# COMPACT_ATOMS: atom_id res chain seq x y z
N MET A 1 19.83 18.95 8.66
CA MET A 1 19.17 19.82 7.66
C MET A 1 17.97 19.06 7.13
N THR A 2 16.77 19.38 7.62
CA THR A 2 15.52 18.80 7.13
C THR A 2 15.16 19.53 5.84
N PHE A 3 15.23 18.85 4.70
CA PHE A 3 14.77 19.43 3.44
C PHE A 3 13.25 19.57 3.51
N ASP A 4 12.74 20.80 3.49
CA ASP A 4 11.31 21.05 3.44
C ASP A 4 10.76 20.56 2.11
N VAL A 5 10.03 19.44 2.17
CA VAL A 5 9.36 18.81 1.03
C VAL A 5 8.47 19.82 0.29
N SER A 6 7.92 20.79 1.01
CA SER A 6 7.14 21.90 0.45
C SER A 6 7.93 22.72 -0.58
N ILE A 7 9.20 23.02 -0.34
CA ILE A 7 10.03 23.79 -1.29
C ILE A 7 10.26 22.99 -2.56
N LEU A 8 10.51 21.69 -2.43
CA LEU A 8 10.69 20.80 -3.56
C LEU A 8 9.42 20.73 -4.42
N VAL A 9 8.24 20.67 -3.80
CA VAL A 9 6.95 20.71 -4.51
C VAL A 9 6.81 22.00 -5.33
N TRP A 10 7.13 23.15 -4.76
CA TRP A 10 7.05 24.42 -5.48
C TRP A 10 8.05 24.53 -6.63
N VAL A 11 9.27 24.01 -6.46
CA VAL A 11 10.28 23.95 -7.53
C VAL A 11 9.80 23.07 -8.69
N TRP A 12 9.24 21.89 -8.39
CA TRP A 12 8.68 21.02 -9.42
C TRP A 12 7.48 21.63 -10.12
N LEU A 13 6.58 22.30 -9.37
CA LEU A 13 5.42 22.98 -9.91
C LEU A 13 5.85 24.11 -10.87
N PHE A 14 6.83 24.93 -10.46
CA PHE A 14 7.36 25.98 -11.31
C PHE A 14 8.04 25.44 -12.57
N ALA A 15 8.87 24.40 -12.43
CA ALA A 15 9.52 23.73 -13.56
C ALA A 15 8.49 23.15 -14.55
N PHE A 16 7.43 22.53 -14.03
CA PHE A 16 6.33 21.98 -14.83
C PHE A 16 5.61 23.09 -15.61
N LEU A 17 5.19 24.17 -14.93
CA LEU A 17 4.52 25.30 -15.60
C LEU A 17 5.40 25.96 -16.65
N LEU A 18 6.69 26.14 -16.37
CA LEU A 18 7.64 26.74 -17.31
C LEU A 18 7.83 25.84 -18.54
N LEU A 19 7.98 24.53 -18.33
CA LEU A 19 8.11 23.57 -19.42
C LEU A 19 6.84 23.51 -20.27
N THR A 20 5.65 23.47 -19.64
CA THR A 20 4.37 23.53 -20.35
C THR A 20 4.22 24.83 -21.15
N PHE A 21 4.59 25.97 -20.57
CA PHE A 21 4.55 27.26 -21.26
C PHE A 21 5.49 27.31 -22.47
N VAL A 22 6.70 26.77 -22.34
CA VAL A 22 7.67 26.68 -23.44
C VAL A 22 7.13 25.77 -24.55
N ILE A 23 6.60 24.59 -24.21
CA ILE A 23 6.01 23.67 -25.20
C ILE A 23 4.84 24.31 -25.95
N LEU A 24 3.98 25.06 -25.26
CA LEU A 24 2.84 25.76 -25.88
C LEU A 24 3.25 26.95 -26.75
N ARG A 25 4.45 27.52 -26.53
CA ARG A 25 4.96 28.68 -27.28
C ARG A 25 5.86 28.30 -28.45
N VAL A 26 6.40 27.08 -28.47
CA VAL A 26 7.27 26.60 -29.54
C VAL A 26 6.41 25.89 -30.58
N GLU A 27 6.28 26.48 -31.76
CA GLU A 27 5.74 25.80 -32.93
C GLU A 27 6.76 24.75 -33.39
N LEU A 28 6.60 23.52 -32.89
CA LEU A 28 7.42 22.39 -33.29
C LEU A 28 7.04 21.98 -34.72
N PRO A 29 8.01 21.80 -35.64
CA PRO A 29 7.74 21.28 -36.97
C PRO A 29 7.07 19.90 -36.87
N GLU A 30 6.12 19.62 -37.78
CA GLU A 30 5.25 18.42 -37.71
C GLU A 30 6.03 17.11 -37.51
N MET A 31 7.22 16.99 -38.13
CA MET A 31 8.08 15.81 -38.00
C MET A 31 8.62 15.57 -36.58
N SER A 32 8.87 16.63 -35.79
CA SER A 32 9.31 16.49 -34.40
C SER A 32 8.17 16.05 -33.49
N THR A 33 6.95 16.53 -33.75
CA THR A 33 5.74 16.13 -33.02
C THR A 33 5.37 14.67 -33.34
N GLU A 34 5.52 14.25 -34.59
CA GLU A 34 5.29 12.85 -35.00
C GLU A 34 6.27 11.90 -34.33
N PHE A 35 7.57 12.23 -34.31
CA PHE A 35 8.57 11.42 -33.61
C PHE A 35 8.31 11.31 -32.11
N LEU A 36 7.94 12.41 -31.44
CA LEU A 36 7.57 12.40 -30.02
C LEU A 36 6.32 11.55 -29.74
N ASN A 37 5.31 11.64 -30.61
CA ASN A 37 4.07 10.87 -30.48
C ASN A 37 4.31 9.37 -30.67
N VAL A 38 5.11 8.98 -31.67
CA VAL A 38 5.49 7.57 -31.88
C VAL A 38 6.30 7.05 -30.70
N SER A 39 7.26 7.84 -30.19
CA SER A 39 8.06 7.47 -29.02
C SER A 39 7.19 7.30 -27.77
N SER A 40 6.23 8.19 -27.57
CA SER A 40 5.25 8.10 -26.48
C SER A 40 4.41 6.84 -26.61
N LEU A 41 3.89 6.55 -27.81
CA LEU A 41 3.12 5.34 -28.06
C LEU A 41 3.91 4.07 -27.71
N VAL A 42 5.17 3.98 -28.14
CA VAL A 42 6.06 2.86 -27.83
C VAL A 42 6.30 2.74 -26.32
N LEU A 43 6.56 3.86 -25.65
CA LEU A 43 6.75 3.91 -24.20
C LEU A 43 5.49 3.55 -23.40
N PHE A 44 4.30 3.77 -23.95
CA PHE A 44 3.03 3.36 -23.34
C PHE A 44 2.68 1.90 -23.61
N ILE A 45 3.02 1.36 -24.78
CA ILE A 45 2.73 -0.03 -25.14
C ILE A 45 3.45 -1.00 -24.20
N PHE A 46 4.71 -0.71 -23.84
CA PHE A 46 5.49 -1.57 -22.95
C PHE A 46 4.83 -1.80 -21.57
N PRO A 47 4.47 -0.76 -20.78
CA PRO A 47 3.77 -0.96 -19.52
C PRO A 47 2.37 -1.56 -19.71
N LEU A 48 1.66 -1.27 -20.81
CA LEU A 48 0.38 -1.92 -21.09
C LEU A 48 0.51 -3.45 -21.21
N ILE A 49 1.52 -3.94 -21.95
CA ILE A 49 1.77 -5.38 -22.10
C ILE A 49 2.07 -6.04 -20.75
N THR A 50 2.76 -5.35 -19.85
CA THR A 50 3.06 -5.86 -18.51
C THR A 50 1.84 -5.85 -17.60
N ILE A 51 0.98 -4.82 -17.68
CA ILE A 51 -0.14 -4.61 -16.76
C ILE A 51 -1.37 -5.45 -17.12
N ILE A 52 -1.68 -5.62 -18.42
CA ILE A 52 -2.89 -6.34 -18.87
C ILE A 52 -2.98 -7.78 -18.30
N PRO A 53 -1.91 -8.60 -18.30
CA PRO A 53 -1.96 -9.93 -17.72
C PRO A 53 -2.28 -9.91 -16.23
N HIS A 54 -1.76 -8.92 -15.49
CA HIS A 54 -1.98 -8.80 -14.05
C HIS A 54 -3.42 -8.43 -13.72
N ILE A 55 -4.03 -7.49 -14.48
CA ILE A 55 -5.43 -7.09 -14.28
C ILE A 55 -6.40 -8.22 -14.65
N VAL A 56 -6.11 -8.97 -15.73
CA VAL A 56 -7.01 -10.03 -16.21
C VAL A 56 -6.83 -11.34 -15.41
N ALA A 57 -5.61 -11.63 -14.93
CA ALA A 57 -5.33 -12.77 -14.06
C ALA A 57 -5.74 -12.56 -12.59
N ASP A 58 -6.17 -11.35 -12.21
CA ASP A 58 -6.51 -10.98 -10.83
C ASP A 58 -7.78 -11.65 -10.28
N LYS A 59 -8.46 -12.49 -11.09
CA LYS A 59 -9.45 -13.42 -10.55
C LYS A 59 -8.84 -14.68 -9.93
N GLY A 60 -7.54 -14.94 -10.10
CA GLY A 60 -6.87 -16.15 -9.63
C GLY A 60 -5.58 -15.92 -8.81
N TYR A 61 -4.94 -14.75 -8.89
CA TYR A 61 -3.70 -14.49 -8.15
C TYR A 61 -3.91 -14.44 -6.63
N GLY A 62 -5.07 -13.92 -6.19
CA GLY A 62 -5.46 -13.93 -4.78
C GLY A 62 -5.75 -15.30 -4.18
N GLN A 63 -6.06 -16.33 -5.00
CA GLN A 63 -6.26 -17.70 -4.50
C GLN A 63 -4.92 -18.39 -4.23
N SER A 64 -3.97 -18.29 -5.18
CA SER A 64 -2.65 -18.91 -5.01
C SER A 64 -1.87 -18.30 -3.85
N GLU A 65 -1.96 -17.00 -3.62
CA GLU A 65 -1.29 -16.36 -2.47
C GLU A 65 -1.96 -16.74 -1.15
N ARG A 66 -3.30 -16.79 -1.10
CA ARG A 66 -4.03 -17.24 0.09
C ARG A 66 -3.74 -18.68 0.44
N ASP A 67 -3.68 -19.58 -0.53
CA ASP A 67 -3.40 -21.00 -0.33
C ASP A 67 -1.96 -21.24 0.13
N VAL A 68 -1.01 -20.46 -0.40
CA VAL A 68 0.38 -20.50 0.05
C VAL A 68 0.49 -19.95 1.49
N LEU A 69 -0.20 -18.86 1.80
CA LEU A 69 -0.20 -18.25 3.13
C LEU A 69 -0.93 -19.10 4.18
N SER A 70 -1.98 -19.84 3.81
CA SER A 70 -2.69 -20.76 4.72
C SER A 70 -1.82 -21.97 5.08
N GLN A 71 -1.05 -22.47 4.10
CA GLN A 71 -0.06 -23.51 4.34
C GLN A 71 1.09 -23.04 5.23
N MET A 72 1.59 -21.81 5.03
CA MET A 72 2.62 -21.22 5.90
C MET A 72 2.12 -20.95 7.32
N ARG A 73 0.84 -20.59 7.49
CA ARG A 73 0.20 -20.38 8.80
C ARG A 73 -0.11 -21.68 9.55
N GLY A 74 0.05 -22.84 8.90
CA GLY A 74 -0.23 -24.14 9.52
C GLY A 74 -1.71 -24.33 9.85
N GLU A 75 -2.62 -23.74 9.06
CA GLU A 75 -4.07 -23.79 9.33
C GLU A 75 -4.59 -25.24 9.40
N ALA A 76 -4.09 -26.12 8.52
CA ALA A 76 -4.41 -27.57 8.56
C ALA A 76 -3.96 -28.27 9.86
N GLN A 77 -2.91 -27.76 10.52
CA GLN A 77 -2.38 -28.29 11.76
C GLN A 77 -3.10 -27.69 12.99
N ALA A 78 -3.59 -26.45 12.88
CA ALA A 78 -4.49 -25.83 13.84
C ALA A 78 -5.87 -26.52 13.85
N GLU A 79 -6.44 -26.85 12.69
CA GLU A 79 -7.69 -27.62 12.59
C GLU A 79 -7.59 -29.02 13.20
N ALA A 80 -6.45 -29.70 13.01
CA ALA A 80 -6.23 -31.02 13.60
C ALA A 80 -6.21 -31.00 15.14
N SER A 81 -5.92 -29.84 15.74
CA SER A 81 -5.86 -29.62 17.18
C SER A 81 -7.24 -29.31 17.81
N LEU A 82 -8.27 -29.05 17.00
CA LEU A 82 -9.65 -28.78 17.45
C LEU A 82 -10.45 -30.06 17.78
N ARG A 83 -9.84 -31.25 17.65
CA ARG A 83 -10.58 -32.53 17.62
C ARG A 83 -11.09 -33.06 18.95
N GLU A 84 -10.88 -32.39 20.08
CA GLU A 84 -11.41 -32.81 21.39
C GLU A 84 -11.84 -31.61 22.26
N MET A 85 -12.59 -30.65 21.69
CA MET A 85 -13.28 -29.66 22.53
C MET A 85 -14.54 -30.31 23.13
N PRO A 86 -14.73 -30.27 24.47
CA PRO A 86 -15.93 -30.78 25.11
C PRO A 86 -17.19 -30.08 24.56
N GLU A 87 -18.34 -30.76 24.58
CA GLU A 87 -19.67 -30.25 24.16
C GLU A 87 -20.15 -28.98 24.89
N SER A 88 -19.33 -28.40 25.77
CA SER A 88 -19.55 -27.05 26.27
C SER A 88 -19.41 -26.05 25.12
N GLU A 89 -20.37 -25.13 25.02
CA GLU A 89 -20.32 -24.01 24.10
C GLU A 89 -18.92 -23.37 24.14
N PRO A 90 -18.20 -23.33 22.99
CA PRO A 90 -16.86 -22.78 22.96
C PRO A 90 -16.91 -21.31 23.41
N PRO A 91 -15.91 -20.82 24.14
CA PRO A 91 -15.88 -19.41 24.50
C PRO A 91 -15.79 -18.54 23.25
N ASP A 92 -16.48 -17.40 23.27
CA ASP A 92 -16.30 -16.37 22.24
C ASP A 92 -14.89 -15.78 22.32
N ILE A 93 -14.14 -15.82 21.21
CA ILE A 93 -12.78 -15.28 21.12
C ILE A 93 -12.83 -13.94 20.37
N TYR A 94 -12.49 -12.86 21.06
CA TYR A 94 -12.40 -11.52 20.48
C TYR A 94 -10.94 -11.10 20.29
N TYR A 95 -10.52 -10.94 19.03
CA TYR A 95 -9.23 -10.33 18.70
C TYR A 95 -9.40 -8.83 18.48
N ILE A 96 -8.86 -8.03 19.39
CA ILE A 96 -8.84 -6.57 19.29
C ILE A 96 -7.46 -6.16 18.75
N ILE A 97 -7.42 -5.69 17.50
CA ILE A 97 -6.19 -5.18 16.86
C ILE A 97 -6.36 -3.67 16.71
N PRO A 98 -5.80 -2.86 17.63
CA PRO A 98 -5.95 -1.41 17.56
C PRO A 98 -5.00 -0.84 16.49
N ASP A 99 -5.57 -0.21 15.47
CA ASP A 99 -4.81 0.40 14.37
C ASP A 99 -4.12 1.69 14.84
N GLY A 100 -2.79 1.72 14.80
CA GLY A 100 -2.00 2.88 15.20
C GLY A 100 -1.97 3.16 16.71
N TYR A 101 -2.48 2.27 17.57
CA TYR A 101 -2.31 2.43 19.01
C TYR A 101 -0.89 2.08 19.42
N VAL A 102 -0.19 3.10 19.89
CA VAL A 102 1.22 3.02 20.23
C VAL A 102 1.41 2.29 21.57
N ARG A 103 2.54 1.58 21.70
CA ARG A 103 2.89 0.87 22.93
C ARG A 103 2.99 1.83 24.11
N SER A 104 2.60 1.39 25.31
CA SER A 104 2.48 2.24 26.50
C SER A 104 3.77 2.98 26.87
N ASP A 105 4.92 2.32 26.76
CA ASP A 105 6.24 2.91 27.02
C ASP A 105 6.57 4.03 26.04
N ILE A 106 6.21 3.90 24.76
CA ILE A 106 6.42 4.94 23.75
C ILE A 106 5.46 6.12 23.95
N LEU A 107 4.21 5.86 24.38
CA LEU A 107 3.26 6.91 24.75
C LEU A 107 3.76 7.73 25.94
N GLU A 108 4.34 7.09 26.94
CA GLU A 108 4.91 7.77 28.09
C GLU A 108 6.19 8.55 27.71
N GLU A 109 7.14 7.92 27.01
CA GLU A 109 8.44 8.52 26.68
C GLU A 109 8.34 9.69 25.69
N PHE A 110 7.57 9.54 24.61
CA PHE A 110 7.54 10.52 23.52
C PHE A 110 6.36 11.49 23.61
N TYR A 111 5.27 11.09 24.28
CA TYR A 111 4.04 11.87 24.34
C TYR A 111 3.67 12.31 25.77
N ASN A 112 4.43 11.90 26.80
CA ASN A 112 4.11 12.13 28.22
C ASN A 112 2.65 11.74 28.56
N TYR A 113 2.15 10.68 27.93
CA TYR A 113 0.77 10.22 28.07
C TYR A 113 0.72 8.89 28.80
N ASP A 114 0.14 8.88 30.00
CA ASP A 114 -0.14 7.67 30.76
C ASP A 114 -1.45 7.04 30.29
N ASN A 115 -1.33 5.87 29.66
CA ASN A 115 -2.46 5.09 29.17
C ASN A 115 -2.90 3.96 30.12
N SER A 116 -2.39 3.91 31.36
CA SER A 116 -2.65 2.86 32.33
C SER A 116 -4.13 2.68 32.68
N SER A 117 -4.94 3.74 32.55
CA SER A 117 -6.38 3.67 32.74
C SER A 117 -7.08 2.84 31.66
N PHE A 118 -6.59 2.92 30.42
CA PHE A 118 -7.12 2.17 29.29
C PHE A 118 -6.67 0.70 29.33
N THR A 119 -5.39 0.43 29.59
CA THR A 119 -4.88 -0.96 29.62
C THR A 119 -5.52 -1.76 30.74
N ARG A 120 -5.69 -1.17 31.94
CA ARG A 120 -6.41 -1.81 33.05
C ARG A 120 -7.89 -2.07 32.78
N ALA A 121 -8.49 -1.40 31.80
CA ALA A 121 -9.87 -1.67 31.40
C ALA A 121 -9.99 -2.84 30.41
N LEU A 122 -8.88 -3.32 29.85
CA LEU A 122 -8.82 -4.45 28.91
C LEU A 122 -8.38 -5.77 29.57
N GLU A 123 -7.82 -5.72 30.77
CA GLU A 123 -7.48 -6.89 31.61
C GLU A 123 -8.71 -7.41 32.36
#